data_AF-A0A2S8ZF73-F1
#
_entry.id   AF-A0A2S8ZF73-F1
#
_cell.length_a   1.000
_cell.length_b   1.000
_cell.length_c   1.000
_cell.angle_alpha   90.00
_cell.angle_beta   90.00
_cell.angle_gamma   90.00
#
_symmetry.space_group_name_H-M   'P 1'
#
loop_
_entity.id
_entity.type
_entity.pdbx_description
1 polymer ?
#
loop_
_entity_poly.entity_id
_entity_poly.type
_entity_poly.pdbx_seq_one_letter_code
_entity_poly.pdbx_strand_id
1 'polypeptide(L)'
;MKKLTIIITGCFLVSCTVSKSSFKEELTIQNFKDRTLQKCLLKGYGNKDLVNRIYDIDKTLYDPVATALFDDEIDSFLTPKINKMKKDSLESIGKVSEAKAGKIVFGNCLYVYKSKELDKFATKHINKYKKVKDLDSLILSKNPSF
;
A
#
# COMPACT_ATOMS: atom_id res chain seq x y z
N MET A 1 -22.81 -55.80 34.68
CA MET A 1 -22.39 -55.22 33.39
C MET A 1 -23.62 -54.63 32.68
N LYS A 2 -23.80 -53.31 32.69
CA LYS A 2 -24.75 -52.60 31.82
C LYS A 2 -24.05 -51.36 31.27
N LYS A 3 -24.04 -51.23 29.94
CA LYS A 3 -23.22 -50.28 29.18
C LYS A 3 -23.77 -48.86 29.28
N LEU A 4 -22.84 -47.92 29.40
CA LEU A 4 -23.01 -46.48 29.19
C LEU A 4 -23.41 -46.21 27.72
N THR A 5 -24.38 -45.34 27.50
CA THR A 5 -24.57 -44.68 26.20
C THR A 5 -24.82 -43.19 26.45
N ILE A 6 -23.75 -42.39 26.39
CA ILE A 6 -23.84 -40.93 26.34
C ILE A 6 -23.93 -40.55 24.87
N ILE A 7 -25.06 -39.97 24.47
CA ILE A 7 -25.27 -39.42 23.14
C ILE A 7 -24.66 -38.02 23.12
N ILE A 8 -23.45 -37.88 22.57
CA ILE A 8 -22.87 -36.59 22.19
C ILE A 8 -23.07 -36.46 20.69
N THR A 9 -24.23 -35.93 20.29
CA THR A 9 -24.52 -35.61 18.89
C THR A 9 -24.45 -34.10 18.73
N GLY A 10 -23.55 -33.63 17.85
CA GLY A 10 -23.70 -32.32 17.23
C GLY A 10 -22.52 -31.36 17.29
N CYS A 11 -21.30 -31.80 16.98
CA CYS A 11 -20.35 -30.87 16.36
C CYS A 11 -20.85 -30.59 14.94
N PHE A 12 -21.57 -29.49 14.77
CA PHE A 12 -21.85 -28.92 13.44
C PHE A 12 -20.51 -28.72 12.74
N LEU A 13 -20.30 -29.52 11.69
CA LEU A 13 -19.23 -29.35 10.71
C LEU A 13 -19.49 -28.03 9.99
N VAL A 14 -19.03 -26.92 10.57
CA VAL A 14 -18.83 -25.68 9.82
C VAL A 14 -17.64 -25.97 8.93
N SER A 15 -17.92 -26.45 7.72
CA SER A 15 -16.96 -26.49 6.64
C SER A 15 -16.59 -25.04 6.34
N CYS A 16 -15.53 -24.54 6.99
CA CYS A 16 -14.83 -23.34 6.55
C CYS A 16 -14.23 -23.64 5.18
N THR A 17 -15.02 -23.47 4.12
CA THR A 17 -14.48 -23.31 2.78
C THR A 17 -13.62 -22.06 2.83
N VAL A 18 -12.30 -22.24 2.86
CA VAL A 18 -11.35 -21.16 2.66
C VAL A 18 -11.63 -20.61 1.27
N SER A 19 -12.40 -19.52 1.21
CA SER A 19 -12.53 -18.69 0.03
C SER A 19 -11.11 -18.37 -0.41
N LYS A 20 -10.69 -18.85 -1.59
CA LYS A 20 -9.45 -18.36 -2.20
C LYS A 20 -9.65 -16.86 -2.38
N SER A 21 -9.02 -16.05 -1.53
CA SER A 21 -9.03 -14.59 -1.68
C SER A 21 -8.49 -14.28 -3.07
N SER A 22 -9.31 -13.66 -3.91
CA SER A 22 -8.86 -13.23 -5.23
C SER A 22 -8.09 -11.93 -5.07
N PHE A 23 -6.91 -11.82 -5.68
CA PHE A 23 -6.17 -10.56 -5.75
C PHE A 23 -6.97 -9.41 -6.42
N LYS A 24 -8.12 -9.70 -7.02
CA LYS A 24 -9.08 -8.68 -7.48
C LYS A 24 -9.64 -7.81 -6.36
N GLU A 25 -9.72 -8.32 -5.12
CA GLU A 25 -10.17 -7.54 -3.97
C GLU A 25 -9.22 -6.36 -3.67
N GLU A 26 -7.94 -6.50 -4.03
CA GLU A 26 -6.93 -5.44 -3.90
C GLU A 26 -7.08 -4.33 -4.97
N LEU A 27 -7.86 -4.56 -6.03
CA LEU A 27 -8.03 -3.61 -7.14
C LEU A 27 -9.04 -2.49 -6.84
N THR A 28 -8.85 -1.80 -5.71
CA THR A 28 -9.63 -0.62 -5.35
C THR A 28 -8.82 0.66 -5.52
N ILE A 29 -9.51 1.76 -5.83
CA ILE A 29 -8.90 3.09 -5.86
C ILE A 29 -8.31 3.43 -4.48
N GLN A 30 -8.98 3.00 -3.40
CA GLN A 30 -8.58 3.28 -2.03
C GLN A 30 -7.25 2.60 -1.70
N ASN A 31 -7.09 1.30 -1.98
CA ASN A 31 -5.84 0.56 -1.73
C ASN A 31 -4.68 1.19 -2.52
N PHE A 32 -4.91 1.59 -3.78
CA PHE A 32 -3.90 2.31 -4.56
C PHE A 32 -3.48 3.64 -3.89
N LYS A 33 -4.45 4.41 -3.40
CA LYS A 33 -4.19 5.70 -2.73
C LYS A 33 -3.48 5.52 -1.39
N ASP A 34 -3.88 4.52 -0.61
CA ASP A 34 -3.26 4.21 0.68
C ASP A 34 -1.81 3.75 0.47
N ARG A 35 -1.57 2.87 -0.50
CA ARG A 35 -0.21 2.48 -0.90
C ARG A 35 0.62 3.67 -1.36
N THR A 36 0.00 4.61 -2.09
CA THR A 36 0.67 5.85 -2.52
C THR A 36 1.07 6.72 -1.34
N LEU A 37 0.20 6.87 -0.33
CA LEU A 37 0.51 7.62 0.89
C LEU A 37 1.67 6.97 1.65
N GLN A 38 1.62 5.64 1.86
CA GLN A 38 2.69 4.88 2.51
C GLN A 38 4.03 5.11 1.80
N LYS A 39 4.08 4.90 0.48
CA LYS A 39 5.32 5.10 -0.30
C LYS A 39 5.79 6.55 -0.31
N CYS A 40 4.87 7.52 -0.33
CA CYS A 40 5.22 8.92 -0.21
C CYS A 40 5.91 9.21 1.12
N LEU A 41 5.40 8.69 2.24
CA LEU A 41 6.01 8.90 3.55
C LEU A 41 7.40 8.27 3.61
N LEU A 42 7.52 6.99 3.22
CA LEU A 42 8.78 6.25 3.28
C LEU A 42 9.88 6.90 2.41
N LYS A 43 9.56 7.23 1.16
CA LYS A 43 10.50 7.91 0.26
C LYS A 43 10.71 9.38 0.61
N GLY A 44 9.66 10.02 1.11
CA GLY A 44 9.62 11.42 1.49
C GLY A 44 10.57 11.71 2.63
N TYR A 45 10.61 10.89 3.69
CA TYR A 45 11.59 11.07 4.77
C TYR A 45 13.02 10.90 4.28
N GLY A 46 13.28 9.95 3.38
CA GLY A 46 14.58 9.79 2.73
C GLY A 46 15.69 9.34 3.70
N ASN A 47 15.32 8.78 4.85
CA ASN A 47 16.21 8.17 5.82
C ASN A 47 16.01 6.66 5.76
N LYS A 48 17.02 5.92 5.28
CA LYS A 48 16.94 4.47 5.10
C LYS A 48 16.78 3.72 6.43
N ASP A 49 17.47 4.17 7.49
CA ASP A 49 17.39 3.53 8.81
C ASP A 49 16.00 3.67 9.42
N LEU A 50 15.38 4.85 9.26
CA LEU A 50 14.00 5.07 9.67
C LEU A 50 13.04 4.17 8.89
N VAL A 51 13.20 4.07 7.57
CA VAL A 51 12.37 3.22 6.70
C VAL A 51 12.50 1.75 7.11
N ASN A 52 13.73 1.27 7.35
CA ASN A 52 13.97 -0.10 7.78
C ASN A 52 13.32 -0.38 9.15
N ARG A 53 13.47 0.53 10.12
CA ARG A 53 12.79 0.41 11.43
C ARG A 53 11.28 0.37 11.30
N ILE A 54 10.71 1.19 10.41
CA ILE A 54 9.27 1.17 10.13
C ILE A 54 8.85 -0.21 9.59
N TYR A 55 9.59 -0.77 8.63
CA TYR A 55 9.32 -2.12 8.11
C TYR A 55 9.55 -3.24 9.14
N ASP A 56 10.42 -3.04 10.12
CA ASP A 56 10.65 -4.02 11.19
C ASP A 56 9.50 -4.04 12.20
N ILE A 57 8.94 -2.87 12.51
CA ILE A 57 7.83 -2.71 13.46
C ILE A 57 6.49 -3.05 12.79
N ASP A 58 6.29 -2.62 11.55
CA ASP A 58 5.01 -2.75 10.86
C ASP A 58 5.18 -3.47 9.52
N LYS A 59 4.97 -4.79 9.56
CA LYS A 59 5.01 -5.65 8.38
C LYS A 59 3.85 -5.41 7.42
N THR A 60 2.78 -4.70 7.83
CA THR A 60 1.64 -4.40 6.93
C THR A 60 2.02 -3.41 5.82
N LEU A 61 3.13 -2.69 5.98
CA LEU A 61 3.70 -1.82 4.95
C LEU A 61 4.43 -2.59 3.85
N TYR A 62 4.66 -3.90 4.05
CA TYR A 62 5.11 -4.80 3.02
C TYR A 62 3.91 -5.61 2.50
N ASP A 63 3.31 -5.11 1.43
CA ASP A 63 2.26 -5.80 0.69
C ASP A 63 2.83 -6.29 -0.66
N PRO A 64 3.13 -7.60 -0.79
CA PRO A 64 3.72 -8.14 -2.00
C PRO A 64 2.78 -8.10 -3.21
N VAL A 65 1.45 -8.04 -3.02
CA VAL A 65 0.46 -7.89 -4.10
C VAL A 65 0.44 -6.45 -4.59
N ALA A 66 0.30 -5.49 -3.69
CA ALA A 66 0.37 -4.07 -4.04
C ALA A 66 1.73 -3.71 -4.65
N THR A 67 2.81 -4.36 -4.18
CA THR A 67 4.15 -4.19 -4.77
C THR A 67 4.17 -4.66 -6.23
N ALA A 68 3.63 -5.84 -6.53
CA ALA A 68 3.56 -6.34 -7.90
C ALA A 68 2.67 -5.45 -8.80
N LEU A 69 1.55 -4.97 -8.28
CA LEU A 69 0.52 -4.29 -9.06
C LEU A 69 0.71 -2.77 -9.18
N PHE A 70 1.17 -2.10 -8.14
CA PHE A 70 1.04 -0.64 -8.03
C PHE A 70 2.37 0.09 -7.90
N ASP A 71 3.40 -0.53 -7.32
CA ASP A 71 4.59 0.20 -6.87
C ASP A 71 5.35 0.89 -8.00
N ASP A 72 5.48 0.27 -9.18
CA ASP A 72 6.14 0.87 -10.35
C ASP A 72 5.45 2.17 -10.77
N GLU A 73 4.12 2.13 -10.88
CA GLU A 73 3.33 3.28 -11.32
C GLU A 73 3.20 4.36 -10.24
N ILE A 74 3.09 3.95 -8.97
CA ILE A 74 3.16 4.86 -7.83
C ILE A 74 4.52 5.57 -7.81
N ASP A 75 5.61 4.87 -8.09
CA ASP A 75 6.95 5.43 -8.06
C ASP A 75 7.19 6.44 -9.18
N SER A 76 6.68 6.14 -10.37
CA SER A 76 6.63 7.10 -11.47
C SER A 76 5.87 8.38 -11.09
N PHE A 77 4.71 8.22 -10.43
CA PHE A 77 3.87 9.35 -10.00
C PHE A 77 4.51 10.19 -8.88
N LEU A 78 5.14 9.55 -7.90
CA LEU A 78 5.68 10.21 -6.70
C LEU A 78 7.05 10.85 -6.91
N THR A 79 7.90 10.31 -7.78
CA THR A 79 9.26 10.83 -8.02
C THR A 79 9.31 12.34 -8.25
N PRO A 80 8.55 12.92 -9.21
CA PRO A 80 8.57 14.37 -9.42
C PRO A 80 8.08 15.16 -8.20
N LYS A 81 7.09 14.64 -7.47
CA LYS A 81 6.51 15.28 -6.28
C LYS A 81 7.50 15.32 -5.12
N ILE A 82 8.21 14.22 -4.89
CA ILE A 82 9.26 14.13 -3.86
C ILE A 82 10.44 15.02 -4.22
N ASN A 83 10.85 15.07 -5.49
CA ASN A 83 11.93 15.95 -5.92
C ASN A 83 11.58 17.43 -5.73
N LYS A 84 10.33 17.81 -6.06
CA LYS A 84 9.82 19.16 -5.77
C LYS A 84 9.84 19.45 -4.28
N MET A 85 9.34 18.54 -3.44
CA MET A 85 9.35 18.69 -1.98
C MET A 85 10.76 18.89 -1.41
N LYS A 86 11.76 18.16 -1.92
CA LYS A 86 13.18 18.35 -1.53
C LYS A 86 13.70 19.73 -1.93
N LYS A 87 13.37 20.19 -3.14
CA LYS A 87 13.75 21.52 -3.62
C LYS A 87 13.12 22.62 -2.77
N ASP A 88 11.81 22.58 -2.58
CA ASP A 88 11.05 23.57 -1.79
C ASP A 88 11.56 23.62 -0.34
N SER A 89 11.91 22.46 0.23
CA SER A 89 12.53 22.36 1.55
C SER A 89 13.84 23.12 1.65
N LEU A 90 14.76 22.97 0.68
CA LEU A 90 16.05 23.65 0.68
C LEU A 90 15.88 25.16 0.48
N GLU A 91 14.97 25.56 -0.41
CA GLU A 91 14.72 26.97 -0.72
C GLU A 91 14.05 27.75 0.42
N SER A 92 13.35 27.05 1.33
CA SER A 92 12.70 27.65 2.49
C SER A 92 13.68 28.12 3.58
N ILE A 93 14.90 27.55 3.63
CA ILE A 93 15.89 27.83 4.66
C ILE A 93 16.31 29.30 4.58
N GLY A 94 16.18 30.03 5.70
CA GLY A 94 16.47 31.47 5.77
C GLY A 94 15.45 32.39 5.08
N LYS A 95 14.36 31.84 4.51
CA LYS A 95 13.29 32.62 3.85
C LYS A 95 11.94 32.57 4.57
N VAL A 96 11.72 31.54 5.38
CA VAL A 96 10.51 31.39 6.22
C VAL A 96 10.91 31.23 7.68
N SER A 97 9.93 31.30 8.59
CA SER A 97 10.19 31.02 10.01
C SER A 97 10.83 29.64 10.19
N GLU A 98 11.76 29.50 11.13
CA GLU A 98 12.47 28.24 11.36
C GLU A 98 11.52 27.05 11.57
N ALA A 99 10.42 27.27 12.30
CA ALA A 99 9.38 26.27 12.52
C ALA A 99 8.69 25.77 11.22
N LYS A 100 8.74 26.56 10.14
CA LYS A 100 8.22 26.20 8.80
C LYS A 100 9.32 25.90 7.79
N ALA A 101 10.59 26.10 8.16
CA ALA A 101 11.72 25.86 7.28
C ALA A 101 12.04 24.37 7.25
N GLY A 102 12.57 23.92 6.10
CA GLY A 102 12.96 22.54 5.91
C GLY A 102 11.82 21.62 5.45
N LYS A 103 11.95 20.33 5.79
CA LYS A 103 11.29 19.26 5.06
C LYS A 103 9.94 18.88 5.67
N ILE A 104 8.85 19.34 5.06
CA ILE A 104 7.47 19.05 5.52
C ILE A 104 6.90 17.81 4.82
N VAL A 105 7.45 16.63 5.14
CA VAL A 105 7.09 15.36 4.45
C VAL A 105 5.62 15.02 4.62
N PHE A 106 5.16 14.94 5.87
CA PHE A 106 3.80 14.49 6.17
C PHE A 106 2.72 15.37 5.51
N GLY A 107 2.87 16.70 5.61
CA GLY A 107 1.95 17.65 4.99
C GLY A 107 1.91 17.53 3.46
N ASN A 108 3.07 17.39 2.81
CA ASN A 108 3.14 17.20 1.36
C ASN A 108 2.50 15.87 0.93
N CYS A 109 2.77 14.78 1.65
CA CYS A 109 2.16 13.49 1.34
C CYS A 109 0.63 13.49 1.54
N LEU A 110 0.12 14.18 2.58
CA LEU A 110 -1.31 14.38 2.75
C LEU A 110 -1.94 15.20 1.62
N TYR A 111 -1.23 16.24 1.14
CA TYR A 111 -1.68 17.02 -0.01
C TYR A 111 -1.78 16.15 -1.27
N VAL A 112 -0.77 15.32 -1.53
CA VAL A 112 -0.78 14.37 -2.65
C VAL A 112 -1.93 13.35 -2.52
N TYR A 113 -2.09 12.77 -1.33
CA TYR A 113 -3.14 11.79 -1.03
C TYR A 113 -4.56 12.32 -1.28
N LYS A 114 -4.79 13.61 -0.98
CA LYS A 114 -6.09 14.28 -1.20
C LYS A 114 -6.24 14.90 -2.60
N SER A 115 -5.26 14.74 -3.49
CA SER A 115 -5.25 15.43 -4.78
C SER A 115 -6.16 14.75 -5.81
N LYS A 116 -6.89 15.57 -6.59
CA LYS A 116 -7.65 15.10 -7.77
C LYS A 116 -6.74 14.44 -8.82
N GLU A 117 -5.46 14.82 -8.83
CA GLU A 117 -4.46 14.21 -9.72
C GLU A 117 -4.26 12.73 -9.36
N LEU A 118 -4.09 12.42 -8.07
CA LEU A 118 -3.99 11.04 -7.59
C LEU A 118 -5.28 10.26 -7.86
N ASP A 119 -6.45 10.86 -7.65
CA ASP A 119 -7.74 10.19 -7.92
C ASP A 119 -7.86 9.75 -9.38
N LYS A 120 -7.50 10.64 -10.32
CA LYS A 120 -7.48 10.33 -11.75
C LYS A 120 -6.45 9.27 -12.10
N PHE A 121 -5.25 9.37 -11.51
CA PHE A 121 -4.17 8.42 -11.73
C PHE A 121 -4.58 7.02 -11.25
N ALA A 122 -5.03 6.89 -10.00
CA ALA A 122 -5.53 5.66 -9.41
C ALA A 122 -6.65 5.04 -10.26
N THR A 123 -7.65 5.83 -10.67
CA THR A 123 -8.75 5.36 -11.52
C THR A 123 -8.25 4.75 -12.84
N LYS A 124 -7.30 5.41 -13.51
CA LYS A 124 -6.71 4.92 -14.76
C LYS A 124 -6.01 3.57 -14.55
N HIS A 125 -5.22 3.44 -13.50
CA HIS A 125 -4.45 2.22 -13.23
C HIS A 125 -5.33 1.07 -12.77
N ILE A 126 -6.32 1.31 -11.91
CA ILE A 126 -7.30 0.28 -11.52
C ILE A 126 -8.08 -0.24 -12.73
N ASN A 127 -8.50 0.65 -13.64
CA ASN A 127 -9.20 0.24 -14.86
C ASN A 127 -8.31 -0.56 -15.84
N LYS A 128 -6.99 -0.37 -15.82
CA LYS A 128 -6.02 -1.20 -16.56
C LYS A 128 -6.02 -2.63 -16.01
N TYR A 129 -5.88 -2.80 -14.69
CA TYR A 129 -5.78 -4.13 -14.06
C TYR A 129 -7.10 -4.89 -14.05
N LYS A 130 -8.25 -4.21 -13.99
CA LYS A 130 -9.57 -4.85 -14.12
C LYS A 130 -9.80 -5.56 -15.46
N LYS A 131 -9.05 -5.19 -16.50
CA LYS A 131 -9.13 -5.80 -17.84
C LYS A 131 -8.19 -6.99 -18.02
N VAL A 132 -7.31 -7.25 -17.05
CA VAL A 132 -6.37 -8.38 -17.10
C VAL A 132 -7.15 -9.67 -16.80
N LYS A 133 -7.13 -10.61 -17.75
CA LYS A 133 -7.87 -11.88 -17.65
C LYS A 133 -7.30 -12.79 -16.56
N ASP A 134 -5.97 -12.81 -16.43
CA ASP A 134 -5.24 -13.63 -15.46
C ASP A 134 -4.33 -12.74 -14.61
N LEU A 135 -4.93 -12.12 -13.59
CA LEU A 135 -4.24 -11.21 -12.67
C LEU A 135 -3.29 -11.98 -11.74
N ASP A 136 -3.67 -13.19 -11.35
CA ASP A 136 -2.93 -14.01 -10.39
C ASP A 136 -1.58 -14.44 -11.00
N SER A 137 -1.58 -14.91 -12.26
CA SER A 137 -0.32 -15.22 -12.97
C SER A 137 0.57 -13.99 -13.16
N LEU A 138 -0.02 -12.80 -13.38
CA LEU A 138 0.75 -11.57 -13.50
C LEU A 138 1.44 -11.22 -12.18
N ILE A 139 0.74 -11.34 -11.05
CA ILE A 139 1.30 -11.08 -9.72
C ILE A 139 2.41 -12.07 -9.40
N LEU A 140 2.18 -13.38 -9.60
CA LEU A 140 3.18 -14.42 -9.37
C LEU A 140 4.42 -14.24 -10.27
N SER A 141 4.25 -13.74 -11.50
CA SER A 141 5.39 -13.46 -12.39
C SER A 141 6.27 -12.31 -11.89
N LYS A 142 5.67 -11.35 -11.19
CA LYS A 142 6.36 -10.18 -10.62
C LYS A 142 6.87 -10.45 -9.21
N ASN A 143 6.32 -11.44 -8.53
CA ASN A 143 6.70 -11.81 -7.17
C ASN A 143 6.67 -13.33 -7.01
N PRO A 144 7.67 -14.05 -7.55
CA PRO A 144 7.67 -15.52 -7.60
C PRO A 144 7.88 -16.19 -6.24
N SER A 145 8.10 -15.40 -5.18
CA SER A 145 8.29 -15.88 -3.80
C SER A 145 6.99 -15.90 -2.97
N PHE A 146 5.84 -15.67 -3.62
CA PHE A 146 4.51 -15.79 -3.02
C PHE A 146 4.11 -17.25 -2.77
#